data_AF-A0A7J6N6T8-F1
#
_entry.id   AF-A0A7J6N6T8-F1
#
_cell.length_a   1.000
_cell.length_b   1.000
_cell.length_c   1.000
_cell.angle_alpha   90.00
_cell.angle_beta   90.00
_cell.angle_gamma   90.00
#
_symmetry.space_group_name_H-M   'P 1'
#
loop_
_entity.id
_entity.type
_entity.pdbx_description
1 polymer ?
#
loop_
_entity_poly.entity_id
_entity_poly.type
_entity_poly.pdbx_seq_one_letter_code
_entity_poly.pdbx_strand_id
1 'polypeptide(L)'
;DVRDGAWFSHVVYTFSYFYDTELLAAEGLQPPATAEDLADPQYTDLIASSYPHDDDAVLFVYMRRVYDYGWEWARRLAASRVEFKRGSDSAGMAVAEKRKAIGLAGSAPRGIDTVRVMIGPNSTSEYLTWAQHMAILREAPHPAAAKLFVNWIISLEVQTTLLAGL
;
A
#
# COMPACT_ATOMS: atom_id res chain seq x y z
N ASP A 1 10.66 27.10 3.51
CA ASP A 1 12.04 26.98 3.99
C ASP A 1 12.13 25.73 4.84
N VAL A 2 12.94 24.74 4.45
CA VAL A 2 13.00 23.38 5.06
C VAL A 2 13.99 23.35 6.24
N ARG A 3 14.44 24.53 6.69
CA ARG A 3 15.60 24.72 7.58
C ARG A 3 15.25 24.72 9.09
N ASP A 4 13.98 24.77 9.46
CA ASP A 4 13.60 24.98 10.87
C ASP A 4 13.49 23.68 11.71
N GLY A 5 13.67 22.50 11.11
CA GLY A 5 13.52 21.22 11.82
C GLY A 5 12.10 20.98 12.36
N ALA A 6 11.10 21.61 11.75
CA ALA A 6 9.70 21.55 12.19
C ALA A 6 9.08 20.15 12.04
N TRP A 7 9.58 19.37 11.08
CA TRP A 7 9.20 17.98 10.83
C TRP A 7 10.34 17.26 10.11
N PHE A 8 10.32 15.93 10.11
CA PHE A 8 11.24 15.07 9.37
C PHE A 8 10.51 13.79 8.94
N SER A 9 11.12 13.02 8.06
CA SER A 9 10.60 11.73 7.61
C SER A 9 11.31 10.59 8.32
N HIS A 10 10.58 9.55 8.72
CA HIS A 10 11.16 8.41 9.44
C HIS A 10 11.08 7.09 8.67
N VAL A 11 10.22 6.98 7.66
CA VAL A 11 10.09 5.80 6.81
C VAL A 11 9.50 6.23 5.47
N VAL A 12 9.73 5.45 4.42
CA VAL A 12 9.05 5.60 3.14
C VAL A 12 8.00 4.52 3.06
N TYR A 13 6.75 4.89 2.82
CA TYR A 13 5.68 3.93 2.55
C TYR A 13 5.39 3.87 1.06
N THR A 14 4.81 2.74 0.65
CA THR A 14 4.35 2.53 -0.72
C THR A 14 2.98 1.87 -0.73
N PHE A 15 2.13 2.28 -1.68
CA PHE A 15 0.91 1.55 -2.04
C PHE A 15 0.90 1.27 -3.54
N SER A 16 0.76 -0.01 -3.87
CA SER A 16 0.65 -0.54 -5.23
C SER A 16 -0.51 -1.54 -5.29
N TYR A 17 -0.45 -2.46 -6.25
CA TYR A 17 -1.10 -3.76 -6.12
C TYR A 17 -0.06 -4.85 -5.80
N PHE A 18 -0.55 -5.97 -5.31
CA PHE A 18 0.21 -7.18 -5.01
C PHE A 18 -0.68 -8.39 -5.19
N TYR A 19 -0.08 -9.56 -5.38
CA TYR A 19 -0.83 -10.80 -5.59
C TYR A 19 -0.08 -12.00 -5.02
N ASP A 20 -0.84 -13.02 -4.64
CA ASP A 20 -0.31 -14.33 -4.29
C ASP A 20 -0.26 -15.21 -5.55
N THR A 21 0.93 -15.69 -5.92
CA THR A 21 1.13 -16.50 -7.13
C THR A 21 0.44 -17.85 -7.07
N GLU A 22 0.35 -18.47 -5.89
CA GLU A 22 -0.27 -19.80 -5.74
C GLU A 22 -1.79 -19.68 -5.78
N LEU A 23 -2.38 -18.65 -5.19
CA LEU A 23 -3.83 -18.43 -5.26
C LEU A 23 -4.28 -18.15 -6.69
N LEU A 24 -3.54 -17.34 -7.46
CA LEU A 24 -3.86 -17.14 -8.87
C LEU A 24 -3.69 -18.42 -9.69
N ALA A 25 -2.64 -19.20 -9.45
CA ALA A 25 -2.43 -20.48 -10.12
C ALA A 25 -3.53 -21.50 -9.80
N ALA A 26 -4.05 -21.52 -8.57
CA ALA A 26 -5.17 -22.37 -8.17
C ALA A 26 -6.47 -22.02 -8.91
N GLU A 27 -6.67 -20.76 -9.27
CA GLU A 27 -7.77 -20.29 -10.14
C GLU A 27 -7.47 -20.50 -11.64
N GLY A 28 -6.30 -21.02 -12.00
CA GLY A 28 -5.87 -21.18 -13.40
C GLY A 28 -5.56 -19.85 -14.11
N LEU A 29 -5.29 -18.79 -13.35
CA LEU A 29 -5.10 -17.44 -13.87
C LEU A 29 -3.63 -17.04 -13.92
N GLN A 30 -3.30 -16.20 -14.90
CA GLN A 30 -2.00 -15.53 -14.94
C GLN A 30 -2.02 -14.26 -14.07
N PRO A 31 -0.87 -13.87 -13.50
CA PRO A 31 -0.74 -12.57 -12.84
C PRO A 31 -1.12 -11.41 -13.77
N PRO A 32 -1.77 -10.34 -13.24
CA PRO A 32 -2.03 -9.14 -14.01
C PRO A 32 -0.70 -8.51 -14.44
N ALA A 33 -0.53 -8.28 -15.74
CA ALA A 33 0.68 -7.70 -16.30
C ALA A 33 0.80 -6.23 -15.89
N THR A 34 -0.32 -5.51 -15.81
CA THR A 34 -0.39 -4.12 -15.36
C THR A 34 -1.55 -3.88 -14.39
N ALA A 35 -1.59 -2.71 -13.77
CA ALA A 35 -2.71 -2.29 -12.95
C ALA A 35 -4.01 -2.07 -13.74
N GLU A 36 -3.94 -1.90 -15.07
CA GLU A 36 -5.13 -1.80 -15.93
C GLU A 36 -5.92 -3.12 -15.92
N ASP A 37 -5.20 -4.25 -16.00
CA ASP A 37 -5.75 -5.61 -16.05
C ASP A 37 -6.56 -5.97 -14.80
N LEU A 38 -6.35 -5.27 -13.68
CA LEU A 38 -7.12 -5.49 -12.44
C LEU A 38 -8.63 -5.30 -12.63
N ALA A 39 -9.05 -4.54 -13.65
CA ALA A 39 -10.44 -4.35 -14.00
C ALA A 39 -10.99 -5.45 -14.95
N ASP A 40 -10.20 -6.47 -15.27
CA ASP A 40 -10.63 -7.55 -16.16
C ASP A 40 -11.54 -8.56 -15.45
N PRO A 41 -12.59 -9.05 -16.14
CA PRO A 41 -13.57 -9.95 -15.53
C PRO A 41 -12.98 -11.25 -14.95
N GLN A 42 -11.82 -11.70 -15.44
CA GLN A 42 -11.14 -12.89 -14.93
C GLN A 42 -10.73 -12.77 -13.45
N TYR A 43 -10.58 -11.54 -12.93
CA TYR A 43 -10.23 -11.29 -11.53
C TYR A 43 -11.44 -10.98 -10.63
N THR A 44 -12.66 -11.22 -11.13
CA THR A 44 -13.89 -11.06 -10.34
C THR A 44 -13.82 -11.87 -9.05
N ASP A 45 -14.25 -11.28 -7.94
CA ASP A 45 -14.17 -11.84 -6.58
C ASP A 45 -12.76 -12.07 -6.02
N LEU A 46 -11.68 -11.83 -6.77
CA LEU A 46 -10.32 -12.14 -6.31
C LEU A 46 -9.60 -10.96 -5.65
N ILE A 47 -10.17 -9.76 -5.70
CA ILE A 47 -9.52 -8.52 -5.28
C ILE A 47 -10.05 -8.05 -3.92
N ALA A 48 -9.14 -7.65 -3.04
CA ALA A 48 -9.43 -6.82 -1.86
C ALA A 48 -8.77 -5.45 -1.96
N SER A 49 -9.40 -4.45 -1.36
CA SER A 49 -8.82 -3.13 -1.16
C SER A 49 -9.35 -2.48 0.13
N SER A 50 -8.65 -1.44 0.57
CA SER A 50 -9.23 -0.55 1.58
C SER A 50 -10.21 0.42 0.93
N TYR A 51 -11.17 0.95 1.68
CA TYR A 51 -12.08 1.95 1.12
C TYR A 51 -11.32 3.22 0.70
N PRO A 52 -11.39 3.64 -0.59
CA PRO A 52 -10.72 4.86 -1.04
C PRO A 52 -11.34 6.15 -0.49
N HIS A 53 -12.48 6.08 0.19
CA HIS A 53 -13.09 7.24 0.86
C HIS A 53 -12.77 7.33 2.36
N ASP A 54 -11.95 6.41 2.89
CA ASP A 54 -11.56 6.37 4.31
C ASP A 54 -10.05 6.66 4.50
N ASP A 55 -9.26 6.65 3.42
CA ASP A 55 -7.81 6.90 3.43
C ASP A 55 -7.38 7.58 2.12
N ASP A 56 -6.76 8.78 2.22
CA ASP A 56 -6.36 9.58 1.06
C ASP A 56 -5.18 8.99 0.27
N ALA A 57 -4.30 8.21 0.90
CA ALA A 57 -3.24 7.50 0.18
C ALA A 57 -3.82 6.37 -0.68
N VAL A 58 -4.84 5.68 -0.17
CA VAL A 58 -5.63 4.71 -0.95
C VAL A 58 -6.37 5.44 -2.07
N LEU A 59 -7.06 6.54 -1.76
CA LEU A 59 -7.77 7.36 -2.76
C LEU A 59 -6.84 7.78 -3.89
N PHE A 60 -5.62 8.20 -3.57
CA PHE A 60 -4.65 8.67 -4.54
C PHE A 60 -4.26 7.57 -5.54
N VAL A 61 -4.12 6.31 -5.10
CA VAL A 61 -3.87 5.19 -6.01
C VAL A 61 -5.02 5.04 -7.02
N TYR A 62 -6.27 5.03 -6.55
CA TYR A 62 -7.45 4.98 -7.42
C TYR A 62 -7.54 6.19 -8.35
N MET A 63 -7.27 7.38 -7.82
CA MET A 63 -7.26 8.62 -8.58
C MET A 63 -6.27 8.53 -9.74
N ARG A 64 -5.03 8.06 -9.50
CA ARG A 64 -4.03 7.86 -10.56
C ARG A 64 -4.52 6.86 -11.62
N ARG A 65 -5.15 5.75 -11.23
CA ARG A 65 -5.72 4.80 -12.22
C ARG A 65 -6.83 5.41 -13.05
N VAL A 66 -7.70 6.24 -12.45
CA VAL A 66 -8.72 6.98 -13.20
C VAL A 66 -8.09 8.00 -14.14
N TYR A 67 -7.00 8.65 -13.74
CA TYR A 67 -6.25 9.55 -14.63
C TYR A 67 -5.64 8.81 -15.82
N ASP A 68 -5.07 7.62 -15.58
CA ASP A 68 -4.35 6.87 -16.61
C ASP A 68 -5.30 6.07 -17.53
N TYR A 69 -6.38 5.49 -16.99
CA TYR A 69 -7.27 4.53 -17.69
C TYR A 69 -8.73 5.01 -17.82
N GLY A 70 -9.08 6.16 -17.24
CA GLY A 70 -10.42 6.71 -17.26
C GLY A 70 -11.40 6.09 -16.26
N TRP A 71 -12.56 6.74 -16.10
CA TRP A 71 -13.62 6.29 -15.19
C TRP A 71 -14.21 4.91 -15.55
N GLU A 72 -14.06 4.49 -16.80
CA GLU A 72 -14.51 3.17 -17.24
C GLU A 72 -13.73 2.04 -16.54
N TRP A 73 -12.42 2.22 -16.29
CA TRP A 73 -11.64 1.28 -15.49
C TRP A 73 -12.21 1.13 -14.08
N ALA A 74 -12.54 2.24 -13.42
CA ALA A 74 -13.12 2.22 -12.08
C ALA A 74 -14.51 1.55 -12.08
N ARG A 75 -15.32 1.80 -13.11
CA ARG A 75 -16.64 1.16 -13.28
C ARG A 75 -16.52 -0.35 -13.45
N ARG A 76 -15.58 -0.82 -14.28
CA ARG A 76 -15.31 -2.25 -14.48
C ARG A 76 -14.80 -2.89 -13.18
N LEU A 77 -13.84 -2.28 -12.51
CA LEU A 77 -13.33 -2.78 -11.23
C LEU A 77 -14.42 -2.86 -10.15
N ALA A 78 -15.31 -1.86 -10.08
CA ALA A 78 -16.45 -1.89 -9.15
C ALA A 78 -17.43 -3.05 -9.46
N ALA A 79 -17.55 -3.44 -10.73
CA ALA A 79 -18.35 -4.61 -11.14
C ALA A 79 -17.68 -5.95 -10.77
N SER A 80 -16.36 -5.98 -10.55
CA SER A 80 -15.59 -7.18 -10.18
C SER A 80 -15.77 -7.63 -8.72
N ARG A 81 -16.72 -7.05 -7.96
CA ARG A 81 -17.04 -7.40 -6.56
C ARG A 81 -15.81 -7.39 -5.62
N VAL A 82 -15.05 -6.30 -5.68
CA VAL A 82 -13.91 -6.06 -4.77
C VAL A 82 -14.39 -6.11 -3.32
N GLU A 83 -13.67 -6.85 -2.46
CA GLU A 83 -13.88 -6.78 -1.03
C GLU A 83 -13.25 -5.50 -0.49
N PHE A 84 -14.10 -4.56 -0.05
CA PHE A 84 -13.66 -3.34 0.60
C PHE A 84 -13.83 -3.40 2.12
N LYS A 85 -12.77 -3.02 2.85
CA LYS A 85 -12.77 -2.87 4.31
C LYS A 85 -12.06 -1.59 4.73
N ARG A 86 -12.28 -1.15 5.97
CA ARG A 86 -11.54 -0.03 6.57
C ARG A 86 -10.18 -0.52 7.08
N GLY A 87 -9.19 0.38 7.08
CA GLY A 87 -7.81 0.09 7.46
C GLY A 87 -6.96 -0.38 6.27
N SER A 88 -5.83 0.31 6.03
CA SER A 88 -4.92 0.10 4.89
C SER A 88 -4.26 -1.28 4.86
N ASP A 89 -4.32 -2.03 5.95
CA ASP A 89 -3.85 -3.41 6.13
C ASP A 89 -4.86 -4.45 5.65
N SER A 90 -6.13 -4.08 5.49
CA SER A 90 -7.23 -5.01 5.21
C SER A 90 -7.05 -5.82 3.92
N ALA A 91 -6.49 -5.21 2.87
CA ALA A 91 -6.16 -5.89 1.63
C ALA A 91 -5.07 -6.95 1.84
N GLY A 92 -4.04 -6.61 2.62
CA GLY A 92 -2.97 -7.53 2.94
C GLY A 92 -3.44 -8.69 3.81
N MET A 93 -4.32 -8.43 4.78
CA MET A 93 -4.97 -9.47 5.57
C MET A 93 -5.80 -10.42 4.71
N ALA A 94 -6.59 -9.91 3.76
CA ALA A 94 -7.39 -10.75 2.88
C ALA A 94 -6.56 -11.71 2.02
N VAL A 95 -5.38 -11.26 1.56
CA VAL A 95 -4.43 -12.11 0.83
C VAL A 95 -3.73 -13.11 1.77
N ALA A 96 -3.26 -12.65 2.94
CA ALA A 96 -2.61 -13.52 3.92
C ALA A 96 -3.53 -14.64 4.45
N GLU A 97 -4.82 -14.33 4.62
CA GLU A 97 -5.88 -15.27 5.01
C GLU A 97 -6.40 -16.12 3.84
N LYS A 98 -5.81 -15.96 2.64
CA LYS A 98 -6.18 -16.68 1.41
C LYS A 98 -7.64 -16.51 0.98
N ARG A 99 -8.31 -15.43 1.42
CA ARG A 99 -9.67 -15.10 1.03
C ARG A 99 -9.74 -14.41 -0.33
N LYS A 100 -8.67 -13.71 -0.69
CA LYS A 100 -8.49 -12.97 -1.95
C LYS A 100 -7.10 -13.26 -2.50
N ALA A 101 -6.95 -13.27 -3.82
CA ALA A 101 -5.66 -13.52 -4.46
C ALA A 101 -4.87 -12.22 -4.72
N ILE A 102 -5.56 -11.08 -4.81
CA ILE A 102 -4.99 -9.79 -5.19
C ILE A 102 -5.36 -8.74 -4.14
N GLY A 103 -4.38 -7.94 -3.73
CA GLY A 103 -4.60 -6.72 -2.95
C GLY A 103 -4.30 -5.48 -3.79
N LEU A 104 -5.14 -4.46 -3.64
CA LEU A 104 -4.98 -3.16 -4.30
C LEU A 104 -5.01 -2.04 -3.26
N ALA A 105 -4.12 -1.05 -3.42
CA ALA A 105 -4.12 0.22 -2.67
C ALA A 105 -4.14 -0.01 -1.15
N GLY A 106 -3.07 -0.59 -0.63
CA GLY A 106 -2.89 -0.89 0.79
C GLY A 106 -1.56 -1.60 1.05
N SER A 107 -1.29 -1.90 2.31
CA SER A 107 -0.07 -2.60 2.72
C SER A 107 -0.12 -4.07 2.31
N ALA A 108 0.93 -4.54 1.64
CA ALA A 108 1.12 -5.96 1.34
C ALA A 108 1.44 -6.76 2.62
N PRO A 109 1.04 -8.03 2.70
CA PRO A 109 1.44 -8.89 3.82
C PRO A 109 2.95 -9.17 3.73
N ARG A 110 3.60 -9.26 4.90
CA ARG A 110 5.03 -9.52 5.01
C ARG A 110 5.32 -10.99 5.31
N GLY A 111 6.46 -11.48 4.84
CA GLY A 111 6.95 -12.83 5.16
C GLY A 111 6.17 -13.96 4.47
N ILE A 112 5.51 -13.67 3.35
CA ILE A 112 4.81 -14.67 2.53
C ILE A 112 5.52 -14.80 1.20
N ASP A 113 6.21 -15.94 0.99
CA ASP A 113 7.11 -16.16 -0.16
C ASP A 113 6.40 -16.24 -1.52
N THR A 114 5.09 -16.46 -1.53
CA THR A 114 4.24 -16.51 -2.73
C THR A 114 3.70 -15.14 -3.13
N VAL A 115 3.78 -14.15 -2.25
CA VAL A 115 3.27 -12.81 -2.52
C VAL A 115 4.30 -12.00 -3.30
N ARG A 116 3.85 -11.37 -4.38
CA ARG A 116 4.64 -10.45 -5.21
C ARG A 116 4.05 -9.06 -5.09
N VAL A 117 4.89 -8.11 -4.70
CA VAL A 117 4.51 -6.69 -4.55
C VAL A 117 5.07 -5.91 -5.73
N MET A 118 4.18 -5.19 -6.42
CA MET A 118 4.50 -4.54 -7.69
C MET A 118 5.01 -3.12 -7.47
N ILE A 119 6.21 -3.04 -6.90
CA ILE A 119 6.96 -1.82 -6.58
C ILE A 119 8.40 -1.94 -7.05
N GLY A 120 9.12 -0.81 -7.14
CA GLY A 120 10.54 -0.78 -7.49
C GLY A 120 10.83 -1.50 -8.81
N PRO A 121 11.86 -2.37 -8.87
CA PRO A 121 12.19 -3.15 -10.07
C PRO A 121 11.09 -4.10 -10.56
N ASN A 122 10.15 -4.49 -9.69
CA ASN A 122 9.03 -5.36 -10.05
C ASN A 122 7.83 -4.57 -10.59
N SER A 123 7.88 -3.24 -10.53
CA SER A 123 6.77 -2.39 -10.89
C SER A 123 6.48 -2.45 -12.39
N THR A 124 5.23 -2.71 -12.75
CA THR A 124 4.74 -2.69 -14.14
C THR A 124 3.74 -1.56 -14.40
N SER A 125 3.41 -0.76 -13.37
CA SER A 125 2.55 0.42 -13.43
C SER A 125 2.98 1.43 -12.38
N GLU A 126 2.60 2.71 -12.49
CA GLU A 126 2.91 3.69 -11.44
C GLU A 126 2.39 3.23 -10.07
N TYR A 127 3.06 3.56 -8.97
CA TYR A 127 2.59 3.27 -7.62
C TYR A 127 2.85 4.47 -6.70
N LEU A 128 2.09 4.57 -5.62
CA LEU A 128 2.26 5.63 -4.64
C LEU A 128 3.48 5.33 -3.77
N THR A 129 4.33 6.33 -3.57
CA THR A 129 5.37 6.35 -2.55
C THR A 129 5.33 7.68 -1.82
N TRP A 130 5.54 7.68 -0.50
CA TRP A 130 5.63 8.92 0.28
C TRP A 130 6.52 8.74 1.50
N ALA A 131 7.16 9.82 1.92
CA ALA A 131 7.93 9.84 3.15
C ALA A 131 6.97 10.15 4.31
N GLN A 132 6.86 9.24 5.28
CA GLN A 132 5.98 9.44 6.43
C GLN A 132 6.57 10.50 7.36
N HIS A 133 5.90 11.63 7.44
CA HIS A 133 6.32 12.75 8.26
C HIS A 133 6.02 12.52 9.74
N MET A 134 6.90 13.07 10.58
CA MET A 134 6.78 13.11 12.02
C MET A 134 7.23 14.49 12.53
N ALA A 135 6.57 14.98 13.58
CA ALA A 135 6.87 16.25 14.22
C ALA A 135 6.61 16.17 15.72
N ILE A 136 7.27 17.04 16.49
CA ILE A 136 7.01 17.21 17.92
C ILE A 136 6.03 18.39 18.08
N LEU A 137 4.88 18.15 18.71
CA LEU A 137 3.92 19.21 19.00
C LEU A 137 4.54 20.26 19.92
N ARG A 138 4.25 21.55 19.66
CA ARG A 138 4.79 22.69 20.42
C ARG A 138 4.57 22.56 21.93
N GLU A 139 3.41 22.04 22.33
CA GLU A 139 2.98 21.88 23.72
C GLU A 139 2.98 20.41 24.16
N ALA A 140 3.83 19.57 23.57
CA ALA A 140 3.94 18.17 23.98
C ALA A 140 4.25 18.08 25.49
N PRO A 141 3.51 17.29 26.29
CA PRO A 141 3.69 17.24 27.74
C PRO A 141 5.04 16.62 28.16
N HIS A 142 5.70 15.90 27.24
CA HIS A 142 7.00 15.25 27.45
C HIS A 142 7.96 15.56 26.30
N PRO A 143 8.44 16.81 26.15
CA PRO A 143 9.21 17.22 24.98
C PRO A 143 10.58 16.55 24.90
N ALA A 144 11.20 16.23 26.04
CA ALA A 144 12.47 15.48 26.08
C ALA A 144 12.30 14.04 25.58
N ALA A 145 11.24 13.35 26.00
CA ALA A 145 10.94 12.00 25.54
C ALA A 145 10.57 11.98 24.04
N ALA A 146 9.81 12.98 23.57
CA ALA A 146 9.53 13.12 22.14
C ALA A 146 10.81 13.30 21.32
N LYS A 147 11.74 14.16 21.75
CA LYS A 147 13.05 14.31 21.08
C LYS A 147 13.86 13.02 21.08
N LEU A 148 13.85 12.27 22.19
CA LEU A 148 14.51 10.98 22.26
C LEU A 148 13.92 9.99 21.24
N PHE A 149 12.59 9.89 21.17
CA PHE A 149 11.90 9.02 20.22
C PHE A 149 12.21 9.38 18.77
N VAL A 150 12.17 10.67 18.43
CA VAL A 150 12.54 11.18 17.11
C VAL A 150 13.97 10.79 16.73
N ASN A 151 14.94 11.00 17.62
CA ASN A 151 16.34 10.63 17.36
C ASN A 151 16.53 9.11 17.25
N TRP A 152 15.80 8.34 18.06
CA TRP A 152 15.83 6.89 18.03
C TRP A 152 15.27 6.34 16.71
N ILE A 153 14.10 6.80 16.26
CA ILE A 153 13.42 6.23 15.09
C ILE A 153 14.18 6.50 13.78
N ILE A 154 14.94 7.60 13.70
CA ILE A 154 15.79 7.93 12.55
C ILE A 154 17.24 7.42 12.71
N SER A 155 17.58 6.78 13.83
CA SER A 155 18.92 6.25 14.04
C SER A 155 19.25 5.18 13.01
N LEU A 156 20.53 5.08 12.64
CA LEU A 156 20.98 4.07 11.66
C LEU A 156 20.54 2.67 12.09
N GLU A 157 20.69 2.32 13.36
CA GLU A 157 20.29 1.02 13.91
C GLU A 157 18.82 0.73 13.61
N VAL A 158 17.90 1.64 13.94
CA VAL A 158 16.46 1.46 13.73
C VAL A 158 16.10 1.43 12.24
N GLN A 159 16.71 2.31 11.43
CA GLN A 159 16.49 2.36 9.98
C GLN A 159 16.93 1.06 9.29
N THR A 160 18.02 0.43 9.75
CA THR A 160 18.55 -0.81 9.15
C THR A 160 18.03 -2.09 9.78
N THR A 161 17.23 -2.01 10.84
CA THR A 161 16.66 -3.20 11.52
C THR A 161 15.14 -3.19 11.49
N LEU A 162 14.52 -2.33 12.31
CA LEU A 162 13.08 -2.29 12.50
C LEU A 162 12.34 -1.78 11.26
N LEU A 163 12.89 -0.77 10.59
CA LEU A 163 12.28 -0.16 9.41
C LEU A 163 12.85 -0.72 8.10
N ALA A 164 13.77 -1.67 8.17
CA ALA A 164 14.32 -2.31 7.00
C ALA A 164 13.22 -3.11 6.28
N GLY A 165 12.95 -2.75 5.03
CA GLY A 165 11.94 -3.42 4.20
C GLY A 165 10.50 -2.99 4.46
N LEU A 166 10.28 -1.87 5.17
CA LEU A 166 9.02 -1.11 5.09
C LEU A 166 8.95 -0.27 3.83
#